data_AF-A0A9X2JJT1-F1
#
_entry.id   AF-A0A9X2JJT1-F1
#
_cell.length_a   1.000
_cell.length_b   1.000
_cell.length_c   1.000
_cell.angle_alpha   90.00
_cell.angle_beta   90.00
_cell.angle_gamma   90.00
#
_symmetry.space_group_name_H-M   'P 1'
#
loop_
_entity.id
_entity.type
_entity.pdbx_description
1 polymer ?
#
loop_
_entity_poly.entity_id
_entity_poly.type
_entity_poly.pdbx_seq_one_letter_code
_entity_poly.pdbx_strand_id
1 'polypeptide(L)'
;MFLTDPSSNFISTGAGASYFYVIGLDLSPNNRAADGSDGGQGVKITGTGSDILIEDCRLEGYFGSITVQGYGGEGNEVVNVYLRRNAILNSWGNSPITGFFSNYSTDVVIEENFFDHNGWHPTKDNPDIFSHNIYLSNEVHSSTVVGNIFSRGSSMGTKFKVDSGTHIVKDNLYVRNPAQAQYGDGPDDVIEGSIFQIEDNVYLEGGSSEGFTNSDGLGVSISDIEGGYFKNNIIANRVNAQKIPYALSINTDNEGAGVNNFEVDSNVIYRWGGPVVFQRVPQLSAMTFSNNTLVDPNGVKHMLHPLPAGDDSYSLSNNQYYSTASDSGGWFKELGQTEVTTADYLANYEPTANFEKPSFIDPTRTSLSYAAKLGFTNYEQLVGAWAGQSQGTWNADLTAHALNEYIREGFQADEVGLTPLPAPSEPSSSSFVPTPSFAPSATWKSFVDSATVYTVSHPEITSSVQSQVEQSEVVQSQGEPMEEDEVSYLQLDDEVSEIEDLPEASLLNTQTSTQQQQQVDIQALDQVMAGLEESLLR
;
A
#
# COMPACT_ATOMS: atom_id res chain seq x y z
N MET A 1 -31.60 -1.73 -4.05
CA MET A 1 -30.54 -2.21 -3.14
C MET A 1 -31.20 -3.05 -2.07
N PHE A 2 -30.97 -4.35 -2.06
CA PHE A 2 -31.41 -5.18 -0.95
C PHE A 2 -30.40 -4.97 0.17
N LEU A 3 -30.84 -4.36 1.27
CA LEU A 3 -30.14 -4.41 2.55
C LEU A 3 -30.27 -5.87 3.01
N THR A 4 -29.42 -6.75 2.50
CA THR A 4 -29.35 -8.12 3.01
C THR A 4 -28.79 -8.09 4.41
N ASP A 5 -29.13 -9.14 5.16
CA ASP A 5 -28.75 -9.35 6.54
C ASP A 5 -27.37 -8.73 6.87
N PRO A 6 -27.29 -7.73 7.77
CA PRO A 6 -26.04 -7.05 8.14
C PRO A 6 -24.95 -8.00 8.65
N SER A 7 -25.31 -9.28 8.81
CA SER A 7 -24.41 -10.39 9.13
C SER A 7 -23.40 -10.77 8.05
N SER A 8 -23.59 -10.34 6.78
CA SER A 8 -22.86 -10.94 5.65
C SER A 8 -22.24 -9.97 4.64
N ASN A 9 -22.89 -8.85 4.24
CA ASN A 9 -22.30 -7.70 3.52
C ASN A 9 -23.29 -6.51 3.55
N PHE A 10 -22.84 -5.24 3.60
CA PHE A 10 -23.78 -4.09 3.47
C PHE A 10 -24.28 -3.91 2.03
N ILE A 11 -23.42 -4.11 1.03
CA ILE A 11 -23.79 -4.19 -0.39
C ILE A 11 -23.10 -5.40 -1.01
N SER A 12 -23.85 -6.24 -1.71
CA SER A 12 -23.34 -7.27 -2.61
C SER A 12 -24.14 -7.20 -3.90
N THR A 13 -23.52 -6.72 -4.97
CA THR A 13 -24.15 -6.70 -6.29
C THR A 13 -23.62 -7.85 -7.14
N GLY A 14 -24.51 -8.51 -7.88
CA GLY A 14 -24.12 -9.35 -9.03
C GLY A 14 -23.96 -8.50 -10.30
N ALA A 15 -23.67 -9.17 -11.43
CA ALA A 15 -23.44 -8.54 -12.74
C ALA A 15 -24.37 -7.35 -13.05
N GLY A 16 -23.78 -6.21 -13.41
CA GLY A 16 -24.47 -5.02 -13.91
C GLY A 16 -24.73 -3.91 -12.88
N ALA A 17 -23.85 -3.73 -11.89
CA ALA A 17 -23.99 -2.63 -10.92
C ALA A 17 -23.50 -1.31 -11.50
N SER A 18 -24.42 -0.45 -11.94
CA SER A 18 -24.07 0.88 -12.44
C SER A 18 -24.85 2.02 -11.79
N TYR A 19 -24.26 3.22 -11.79
CA TYR A 19 -24.89 4.47 -11.36
C TYR A 19 -25.36 4.43 -9.90
N PHE A 20 -24.48 4.01 -9.00
CA PHE A 20 -24.81 3.85 -7.59
C PHE A 20 -23.81 4.56 -6.68
N TYR A 21 -24.35 5.25 -5.66
CA TYR A 21 -23.60 6.09 -4.74
C TYR A 21 -23.91 5.75 -3.28
N VAL A 22 -22.88 5.54 -2.45
CA VAL A 22 -22.96 5.48 -0.98
C VAL A 22 -22.36 6.76 -0.43
N ILE A 23 -23.13 7.53 0.35
CA ILE A 23 -22.65 8.81 0.88
C ILE A 23 -23.04 8.97 2.35
N GLY A 24 -22.08 9.38 3.19
CA GLY A 24 -22.36 9.86 4.55
C GLY A 24 -22.76 8.77 5.54
N LEU A 25 -22.33 7.53 5.34
CA LEU A 25 -22.69 6.40 6.21
C LEU A 25 -21.56 6.02 7.16
N ASP A 26 -21.91 5.71 8.41
CA ASP A 26 -21.05 5.02 9.36
C ASP A 26 -21.44 3.54 9.40
N LEU A 27 -20.53 2.69 8.95
CA LEU A 27 -20.73 1.27 8.68
C LEU A 27 -19.80 0.44 9.57
N SER A 28 -20.39 -0.47 10.32
CA SER A 28 -19.69 -1.47 11.13
C SER A 28 -20.47 -2.79 11.11
N PRO A 29 -19.81 -3.96 11.12
CA PRO A 29 -20.55 -5.23 11.16
C PRO A 29 -21.20 -5.46 12.51
N ASN A 30 -22.41 -6.02 12.50
CA ASN A 30 -23.21 -6.23 13.70
C ASN A 30 -22.96 -7.59 14.39
N ASN A 31 -22.31 -8.54 13.72
CA ASN A 31 -22.14 -9.94 14.16
C ASN A 31 -20.69 -10.43 14.07
N ARG A 32 -19.70 -9.54 14.27
CA ARG A 32 -18.28 -9.93 14.18
C ARG A 32 -17.97 -11.02 15.20
N ALA A 33 -17.58 -12.20 14.71
CA ALA A 33 -17.12 -13.27 15.59
C ALA A 33 -15.81 -12.84 16.26
N ALA A 34 -15.60 -13.27 17.50
CA ALA A 34 -14.42 -12.90 18.27
C ALA A 34 -13.10 -13.40 17.64
N ASP A 35 -13.19 -14.41 16.78
CA ASP A 35 -12.10 -15.03 16.02
C ASP A 35 -11.98 -14.50 14.58
N GLY A 36 -12.81 -13.53 14.18
CA GLY A 36 -12.77 -12.94 12.84
C GLY A 36 -13.33 -13.82 11.73
N SER A 37 -13.93 -14.97 12.06
CA SER A 37 -14.57 -15.86 11.08
C SER A 37 -15.86 -15.28 10.48
N ASP A 38 -16.51 -14.36 11.20
CA ASP A 38 -17.70 -13.62 10.76
C ASP A 38 -17.41 -12.11 10.73
N GLY A 39 -18.01 -11.39 9.77
CA GLY A 39 -17.89 -9.93 9.67
C GLY A 39 -18.21 -9.35 8.30
N GLY A 40 -18.19 -10.17 7.23
CA GLY A 40 -18.58 -9.74 5.89
C GLY A 40 -17.71 -8.64 5.28
N GLN A 41 -17.99 -8.28 4.03
CA GLN A 41 -17.45 -7.09 3.42
C GLN A 41 -18.36 -5.89 3.72
N GLY A 42 -17.79 -4.69 3.89
CA GLY A 42 -18.60 -3.47 3.95
C GLY A 42 -19.33 -3.28 2.63
N VAL A 43 -18.61 -2.88 1.60
CA VAL A 43 -19.15 -2.76 0.23
C VAL A 43 -18.47 -3.80 -0.66
N LYS A 44 -19.25 -4.72 -1.25
CA LYS A 44 -18.79 -5.68 -2.24
C LYS A 44 -19.50 -5.47 -3.57
N ILE A 45 -18.72 -5.19 -4.60
CA ILE A 45 -19.19 -5.10 -5.98
C ILE A 45 -18.52 -6.22 -6.74
N THR A 46 -19.32 -7.11 -7.34
CA THR A 46 -18.81 -8.22 -8.13
C THR A 46 -19.51 -8.28 -9.50
N GLY A 47 -18.71 -8.47 -10.54
CA GLY A 47 -19.15 -8.52 -11.92
C GLY A 47 -18.98 -7.21 -12.65
N THR A 48 -19.70 -7.04 -13.77
CA THR A 48 -19.60 -5.82 -14.58
C THR A 48 -20.36 -4.66 -13.95
N GLY A 49 -19.91 -3.44 -14.22
CA GLY A 49 -20.54 -2.25 -13.64
C GLY A 49 -19.86 -0.95 -14.04
N SER A 50 -20.51 0.18 -13.77
CA SER A 50 -19.92 1.49 -14.02
C SER A 50 -20.42 2.60 -13.09
N ASP A 51 -19.60 3.64 -12.88
CA ASP A 51 -20.03 4.89 -12.23
C ASP A 51 -20.49 4.66 -10.79
N ILE A 52 -19.54 4.20 -9.97
CA ILE A 52 -19.74 3.86 -8.56
C ILE A 52 -19.05 4.90 -7.69
N LEU A 53 -19.76 5.48 -6.72
CA LEU A 53 -19.19 6.41 -5.74
C LEU A 53 -19.38 5.87 -4.33
N ILE A 54 -18.32 5.92 -3.54
CA ILE A 54 -18.34 5.77 -2.10
C ILE A 54 -17.68 7.03 -1.55
N GLU A 55 -18.46 7.89 -0.89
CA GLU A 55 -17.97 9.19 -0.42
C GLU A 55 -18.38 9.48 1.02
N ASP A 56 -17.50 10.11 1.79
CA ASP A 56 -17.82 10.58 3.15
C ASP A 56 -18.35 9.46 4.06
N CYS A 57 -17.90 8.22 3.83
CA CYS A 57 -18.31 7.07 4.61
C CYS A 57 -17.21 6.69 5.60
N ARG A 58 -17.62 6.19 6.76
CA ARG A 58 -16.77 5.50 7.71
C ARG A 58 -17.08 4.02 7.62
N LEU A 59 -16.08 3.20 7.31
CA LEU A 59 -16.19 1.74 7.28
C LEU A 59 -15.19 1.20 8.27
N GLU A 60 -15.68 0.62 9.37
CA GLU A 60 -14.83 0.13 10.45
C GLU A 60 -15.09 -1.33 10.77
N GLY A 61 -14.00 -2.08 10.87
CA GLY A 61 -14.08 -3.40 11.47
C GLY A 61 -14.73 -4.44 10.57
N TYR A 62 -14.71 -4.30 9.25
CA TYR A 62 -15.15 -5.36 8.35
C TYR A 62 -14.05 -6.41 8.13
N PHE A 63 -14.41 -7.61 7.65
CA PHE A 63 -13.41 -8.56 7.13
C PHE A 63 -12.65 -7.93 5.96
N GLY A 64 -13.36 -7.29 5.03
CA GLY A 64 -12.77 -6.33 4.08
C GLY A 64 -13.71 -5.14 3.93
N SER A 65 -13.19 -3.92 3.93
CA SER A 65 -14.10 -2.76 3.96
C SER A 65 -14.76 -2.53 2.60
N ILE A 66 -13.96 -2.49 1.52
CA ILE A 66 -14.48 -2.29 0.17
C ILE A 66 -13.78 -3.28 -0.78
N THR A 67 -14.57 -4.04 -1.52
CA THR A 67 -14.12 -4.94 -2.58
C THR A 67 -14.81 -4.58 -3.89
N VAL A 68 -14.03 -4.35 -4.94
CA VAL A 68 -14.51 -4.19 -6.32
C VAL A 68 -13.82 -5.23 -7.19
N GLN A 69 -14.61 -6.08 -7.83
CA GLN A 69 -14.09 -7.20 -8.61
C GLN A 69 -14.91 -7.42 -9.88
N GLY A 70 -14.33 -7.11 -11.04
CA GLY A 70 -14.88 -7.52 -12.34
C GLY A 70 -14.78 -9.03 -12.58
N TYR A 71 -15.23 -9.50 -13.76
CA TYR A 71 -15.12 -10.92 -14.13
C TYR A 71 -13.89 -11.28 -14.98
N GLY A 72 -13.06 -10.29 -15.30
CA GLY A 72 -11.87 -10.44 -16.14
C GLY A 72 -12.14 -10.53 -17.64
N GLY A 73 -11.14 -10.12 -18.41
CA GLY A 73 -11.20 -9.99 -19.86
C GLY A 73 -11.96 -8.74 -20.34
N GLU A 74 -11.60 -8.31 -21.55
CA GLU A 74 -12.06 -7.06 -22.15
C GLU A 74 -13.60 -6.90 -22.13
N GLY A 75 -14.07 -5.81 -21.53
CA GLY A 75 -15.48 -5.44 -21.42
C GLY A 75 -16.22 -6.04 -20.22
N ASN A 76 -15.52 -6.78 -19.36
CA ASN A 76 -16.06 -7.34 -18.11
C ASN A 76 -15.55 -6.65 -16.84
N GLU A 77 -14.88 -5.52 -17.00
CA GLU A 77 -14.33 -4.73 -15.92
C GLU A 77 -15.43 -3.92 -15.19
N VAL A 78 -15.13 -3.47 -13.98
CA VAL A 78 -15.87 -2.38 -13.32
C VAL A 78 -15.22 -1.06 -13.72
N VAL A 79 -15.98 -0.15 -14.30
CA VAL A 79 -15.45 1.11 -14.86
C VAL A 79 -15.86 2.31 -13.99
N ASN A 80 -15.03 3.34 -13.87
CA ASN A 80 -15.36 4.59 -13.16
C ASN A 80 -15.75 4.33 -11.68
N VAL A 81 -14.76 3.93 -10.88
CA VAL A 81 -14.94 3.65 -9.44
C VAL A 81 -14.32 4.78 -8.64
N TYR A 82 -15.08 5.42 -7.76
CA TYR A 82 -14.65 6.58 -7.00
C TYR A 82 -14.78 6.32 -5.50
N LEU A 83 -13.66 6.42 -4.77
CA LEU A 83 -13.59 6.44 -3.31
C LEU A 83 -13.09 7.82 -2.89
N ARG A 84 -13.93 8.61 -2.22
CA ARG A 84 -13.60 10.00 -1.85
C ARG A 84 -13.85 10.27 -0.37
N ARG A 85 -12.87 10.84 0.34
CA ARG A 85 -13.09 11.34 1.72
C ARG A 85 -13.67 10.30 2.70
N ASN A 86 -13.34 9.03 2.53
CA ASN A 86 -13.78 7.97 3.44
C ASN A 86 -12.76 7.73 4.56
N ALA A 87 -13.23 7.21 5.69
CA ALA A 87 -12.40 6.61 6.72
C ALA A 87 -12.57 5.09 6.68
N ILE A 88 -11.51 4.36 6.35
CA ILE A 88 -11.50 2.90 6.14
C ILE A 88 -10.56 2.28 7.18
N LEU A 89 -11.15 1.65 8.19
CA LEU A 89 -10.49 1.42 9.47
C LEU A 89 -10.58 -0.03 9.92
N ASN A 90 -9.50 -0.55 10.49
CA ASN A 90 -9.52 -1.76 11.31
C ASN A 90 -10.09 -3.00 10.60
N SER A 91 -9.88 -3.18 9.29
CA SER A 91 -10.22 -4.44 8.63
C SER A 91 -9.33 -5.58 9.15
N TRP A 92 -9.92 -6.71 9.58
CA TRP A 92 -9.18 -7.87 10.11
C TRP A 92 -9.95 -9.19 9.99
N GLY A 93 -9.29 -10.33 10.10
CA GLY A 93 -9.90 -11.66 9.96
C GLY A 93 -8.97 -12.63 9.23
N ASN A 94 -9.52 -13.72 8.69
CA ASN A 94 -8.69 -14.71 7.99
C ASN A 94 -8.06 -14.14 6.70
N SER A 95 -6.75 -13.89 6.74
CA SER A 95 -5.90 -13.46 5.62
C SER A 95 -6.22 -14.13 4.28
N PRO A 96 -6.15 -13.42 3.13
CA PRO A 96 -5.72 -12.02 2.97
C PRO A 96 -6.84 -10.99 3.21
N ILE A 97 -6.51 -9.91 3.93
CA ILE A 97 -7.44 -8.83 4.30
C ILE A 97 -6.95 -7.47 3.81
N THR A 98 -7.81 -6.71 3.14
CA THR A 98 -7.48 -5.37 2.65
C THR A 98 -8.59 -4.37 2.95
N GLY A 99 -8.23 -3.12 3.25
CA GLY A 99 -9.19 -2.02 3.41
C GLY A 99 -9.95 -1.76 2.12
N PHE A 100 -9.23 -1.53 1.02
CA PHE A 100 -9.80 -1.49 -0.33
C PHE A 100 -9.09 -2.45 -1.29
N PHE A 101 -9.84 -3.42 -1.82
CA PHE A 101 -9.39 -4.32 -2.87
C PHE A 101 -10.09 -4.00 -4.20
N SER A 102 -9.30 -3.88 -5.27
CA SER A 102 -9.80 -3.75 -6.64
C SER A 102 -9.11 -4.75 -7.56
N ASN A 103 -9.89 -5.43 -8.39
CA ASN A 103 -9.40 -6.36 -9.42
C ASN A 103 -10.32 -6.24 -10.65
N TYR A 104 -9.77 -6.37 -11.85
CA TYR A 104 -10.53 -6.25 -13.11
C TYR A 104 -11.35 -4.96 -13.17
N SER A 105 -10.69 -3.81 -13.08
CA SER A 105 -11.33 -2.49 -12.95
C SER A 105 -10.60 -1.40 -13.73
N THR A 106 -11.33 -0.46 -14.31
CA THR A 106 -10.74 0.64 -15.09
C THR A 106 -11.20 1.97 -14.53
N ASP A 107 -10.31 2.97 -14.53
CA ASP A 107 -10.57 4.32 -14.02
C ASP A 107 -10.99 4.33 -12.54
N VAL A 108 -10.11 3.78 -11.69
CA VAL A 108 -10.29 3.76 -10.23
C VAL A 108 -9.68 5.01 -9.61
N VAL A 109 -10.50 5.86 -8.99
CA VAL A 109 -10.07 7.07 -8.29
C VAL A 109 -10.22 6.88 -6.78
N ILE A 110 -9.11 7.07 -6.06
CA ILE A 110 -9.03 7.02 -4.60
C ILE A 110 -8.49 8.36 -4.15
N GLU A 111 -9.33 9.22 -3.59
CA GLU A 111 -8.90 10.58 -3.20
C GLU A 111 -9.31 10.99 -1.78
N GLU A 112 -8.39 11.66 -1.09
CA GLU A 112 -8.61 12.26 0.23
C GLU A 112 -9.16 11.30 1.29
N ASN A 113 -8.95 9.99 1.13
CA ASN A 113 -9.38 8.98 2.10
C ASN A 113 -8.33 8.79 3.20
N PHE A 114 -8.78 8.29 4.35
CA PHE A 114 -7.93 7.81 5.44
C PHE A 114 -8.05 6.29 5.59
N PHE A 115 -6.92 5.59 5.47
CA PHE A 115 -6.81 4.16 5.68
C PHE A 115 -5.93 3.88 6.89
N ASP A 116 -6.42 3.11 7.85
CA ASP A 116 -5.68 2.82 9.07
C ASP A 116 -5.96 1.43 9.64
N HIS A 117 -4.90 0.73 10.06
CA HIS A 117 -4.99 -0.60 10.67
C HIS A 117 -5.78 -1.62 9.83
N ASN A 118 -5.68 -1.56 8.50
CA ASN A 118 -6.28 -2.60 7.68
C ASN A 118 -5.32 -3.77 7.50
N GLY A 119 -5.87 -4.98 7.62
CA GLY A 119 -5.17 -6.23 7.48
C GLY A 119 -4.87 -6.96 8.79
N TRP A 120 -5.13 -6.35 9.95
CA TRP A 120 -4.78 -6.92 11.26
C TRP A 120 -5.49 -6.18 12.39
N HIS A 121 -5.40 -6.69 13.63
CA HIS A 121 -5.94 -6.00 14.79
C HIS A 121 -5.14 -6.32 16.07
N PRO A 122 -4.65 -5.32 16.82
CA PRO A 122 -3.67 -5.50 17.91
C PRO A 122 -4.01 -6.54 18.99
N THR A 123 -5.29 -6.85 19.16
CA THR A 123 -5.76 -7.80 20.19
C THR A 123 -6.50 -9.02 19.63
N LYS A 124 -6.64 -9.12 18.31
CA LYS A 124 -7.50 -10.14 17.66
C LYS A 124 -6.82 -10.87 16.53
N ASP A 125 -5.89 -10.23 15.85
CA ASP A 125 -5.30 -10.77 14.64
C ASP A 125 -3.91 -10.19 14.40
N ASN A 126 -3.00 -11.03 13.93
CA ASN A 126 -1.62 -10.62 13.73
C ASN A 126 -1.42 -10.09 12.31
N PRO A 127 -0.54 -9.09 12.13
CA PRO A 127 -0.12 -8.68 10.80
C PRO A 127 0.55 -9.81 10.02
N ASP A 128 0.23 -9.88 8.73
CA ASP A 128 0.78 -10.81 7.73
C ASP A 128 1.28 -10.07 6.46
N ILE A 129 1.95 -10.81 5.56
CA ILE A 129 2.52 -10.30 4.29
C ILE A 129 1.47 -9.98 3.19
N PHE A 130 0.30 -10.61 3.21
CA PHE A 130 -0.71 -10.59 2.15
C PHE A 130 -1.79 -9.51 2.34
N SER A 131 -1.82 -8.90 3.53
CA SER A 131 -2.86 -7.96 3.94
C SER A 131 -2.39 -6.50 3.87
N HIS A 132 -3.23 -5.58 3.39
CA HIS A 132 -2.83 -4.21 3.02
C HIS A 132 -3.87 -3.14 3.39
N ASN A 133 -3.47 -1.86 3.34
CA ASN A 133 -4.45 -0.76 3.35
C ASN A 133 -5.23 -0.69 2.04
N ILE A 134 -4.54 -0.69 0.90
CA ILE A 134 -5.15 -0.94 -0.42
C ILE A 134 -4.36 -1.97 -1.22
N TYR A 135 -5.09 -2.69 -2.07
CA TYR A 135 -4.54 -3.62 -3.04
C TYR A 135 -5.29 -3.44 -4.36
N LEU A 136 -4.60 -2.87 -5.35
CA LEU A 136 -5.03 -2.89 -6.76
C LEU A 136 -4.32 -4.07 -7.44
N SER A 137 -5.08 -5.03 -7.92
CA SER A 137 -4.58 -6.29 -8.49
C SER A 137 -4.81 -6.35 -10.00
N ASN A 138 -4.76 -7.55 -10.57
CA ASN A 138 -4.75 -7.86 -11.99
C ASN A 138 -5.80 -7.05 -12.78
N GLU A 139 -5.46 -6.73 -14.03
CA GLU A 139 -6.32 -6.01 -14.96
C GLU A 139 -6.99 -4.75 -14.36
N VAL A 140 -6.27 -4.07 -13.46
CA VAL A 140 -6.56 -2.68 -13.09
C VAL A 140 -5.82 -1.76 -14.06
N HIS A 141 -6.54 -1.18 -15.02
CA HIS A 141 -5.89 -0.49 -16.15
C HIS A 141 -5.54 0.97 -15.93
N SER A 142 -6.25 1.69 -15.07
CA SER A 142 -5.90 3.09 -14.80
C SER A 142 -6.42 3.46 -13.43
N SER A 143 -5.59 4.17 -12.68
CA SER A 143 -5.95 4.60 -11.34
C SER A 143 -5.37 5.95 -11.00
N THR A 144 -6.07 6.67 -10.13
CA THR A 144 -5.61 7.94 -9.56
C THR A 144 -5.74 7.85 -8.04
N VAL A 145 -4.63 7.86 -7.34
CA VAL A 145 -4.53 7.79 -5.90
C VAL A 145 -3.94 9.10 -5.41
N VAL A 146 -4.76 10.01 -4.89
CA VAL A 146 -4.35 11.39 -4.58
C VAL A 146 -4.79 11.90 -3.22
N GLY A 147 -3.88 12.53 -2.47
CA GLY A 147 -4.23 13.20 -1.22
C GLY A 147 -4.69 12.28 -0.09
N ASN A 148 -4.46 10.98 -0.19
CA ASN A 148 -4.87 10.01 0.83
C ASN A 148 -3.84 9.92 1.96
N ILE A 149 -4.29 9.43 3.11
CA ILE A 149 -3.44 9.08 4.26
C ILE A 149 -3.51 7.56 4.44
N PHE A 150 -2.36 6.88 4.33
CA PHE A 150 -2.22 5.45 4.58
C PHE A 150 -1.38 5.24 5.84
N SER A 151 -1.97 4.62 6.86
CA SER A 151 -1.28 4.36 8.11
C SER A 151 -1.43 2.93 8.62
N ARG A 152 -0.35 2.43 9.23
CA ARG A 152 -0.33 1.17 9.99
C ARG A 152 -1.03 -0.01 9.30
N GLY A 153 -0.89 -0.14 7.98
CA GLY A 153 -1.34 -1.34 7.27
C GLY A 153 -0.62 -2.59 7.78
N SER A 154 -1.17 -3.78 7.52
CA SER A 154 -0.55 -5.05 7.96
C SER A 154 0.83 -5.28 7.34
N SER A 155 0.89 -5.47 6.02
CA SER A 155 2.15 -5.60 5.27
C SER A 155 2.60 -4.25 4.74
N MET A 156 1.69 -3.49 4.12
CA MET A 156 2.00 -2.21 3.51
C MET A 156 0.82 -1.24 3.39
N GLY A 157 1.14 0.03 3.11
CA GLY A 157 0.15 1.06 2.79
C GLY A 157 -0.56 0.81 1.46
N THR A 158 0.17 0.65 0.37
CA THR A 158 -0.44 0.40 -0.94
C THR A 158 0.31 -0.69 -1.68
N LYS A 159 -0.41 -1.71 -2.17
CA LYS A 159 0.10 -2.67 -3.14
C LYS A 159 -0.58 -2.43 -4.50
N PHE A 160 0.22 -2.14 -5.50
CA PHE A 160 -0.21 -2.17 -6.90
C PHE A 160 0.43 -3.41 -7.49
N LYS A 161 -0.40 -4.31 -8.01
CA LYS A 161 -0.09 -5.50 -8.79
C LYS A 161 -0.88 -5.40 -10.11
N VAL A 162 -0.51 -4.44 -10.94
CA VAL A 162 -1.35 -3.95 -12.05
C VAL A 162 -0.68 -4.19 -13.40
N ASP A 163 -1.50 -4.49 -14.41
CA ASP A 163 -1.00 -5.06 -15.67
C ASP A 163 -0.68 -3.99 -16.72
N SER A 164 -1.46 -2.90 -16.78
CA SER A 164 -1.29 -1.87 -17.81
C SER A 164 -1.99 -0.55 -17.48
N GLY A 165 -1.73 0.45 -18.34
CA GLY A 165 -2.28 1.80 -18.37
C GLY A 165 -1.68 2.75 -17.34
N THR A 166 -2.32 3.90 -17.12
CA THR A 166 -1.67 5.01 -16.38
C THR A 166 -2.15 5.09 -14.94
N HIS A 167 -1.19 5.04 -14.02
CA HIS A 167 -1.39 5.11 -12.59
C HIS A 167 -0.77 6.40 -12.03
N ILE A 168 -1.62 7.28 -11.50
CA ILE A 168 -1.20 8.54 -10.89
C ILE A 168 -1.23 8.35 -9.38
N VAL A 169 -0.10 8.56 -8.71
CA VAL A 169 0.02 8.47 -7.25
C VAL A 169 0.61 9.79 -6.75
N LYS A 170 -0.24 10.66 -6.22
CA LYS A 170 0.13 12.05 -5.95
C LYS A 170 -0.22 12.56 -4.57
N ASP A 171 0.71 13.26 -3.92
CA ASP A 171 0.46 14.01 -2.68
C ASP A 171 -0.20 13.16 -1.57
N ASN A 172 0.10 11.87 -1.54
CA ASN A 172 -0.35 10.98 -0.47
C ASN A 172 0.64 11.02 0.69
N LEU A 173 0.13 10.78 1.88
CA LEU A 173 0.91 10.56 3.09
C LEU A 173 0.90 9.08 3.44
N TYR A 174 2.08 8.50 3.53
CA TYR A 174 2.31 7.15 4.05
C TYR A 174 3.03 7.28 5.38
N VAL A 175 2.43 6.80 6.46
CA VAL A 175 2.96 7.03 7.79
C VAL A 175 2.85 5.79 8.68
N ARG A 176 3.99 5.34 9.20
CA ARG A 176 4.06 4.21 10.15
C ARG A 176 3.49 2.90 9.59
N ASN A 177 3.61 2.69 8.28
CA ASN A 177 3.39 1.38 7.69
C ASN A 177 4.67 0.51 7.80
N PRO A 178 4.54 -0.83 7.79
CA PRO A 178 5.66 -1.77 7.74
C PRO A 178 6.41 -1.74 6.42
N ALA A 179 5.72 -1.75 5.29
CA ALA A 179 6.22 -1.22 4.03
C ALA A 179 5.36 -0.03 3.63
N GLN A 180 5.92 1.04 3.06
CA GLN A 180 5.06 2.17 2.71
C GLN A 180 4.24 1.87 1.45
N ALA A 181 4.91 1.50 0.37
CA ALA A 181 4.25 1.23 -0.91
C ALA A 181 5.04 0.26 -1.78
N GLN A 182 4.31 -0.49 -2.59
CA GLN A 182 4.83 -1.24 -3.74
C GLN A 182 4.07 -0.77 -4.99
N TYR A 183 4.82 -0.44 -6.04
CA TYR A 183 4.29 -0.08 -7.35
C TYR A 183 4.81 -1.05 -8.41
N GLY A 184 3.91 -1.61 -9.21
CA GLY A 184 4.26 -2.57 -10.26
C GLY A 184 3.84 -4.00 -9.95
N ASP A 185 4.80 -4.94 -9.89
CA ASP A 185 4.59 -6.36 -9.52
C ASP A 185 3.59 -7.13 -10.41
N GLY A 186 3.32 -6.64 -11.63
CA GLY A 186 2.35 -7.25 -12.56
C GLY A 186 2.76 -8.66 -13.02
N PRO A 187 1.82 -9.49 -13.49
CA PRO A 187 2.11 -10.86 -13.94
C PRO A 187 3.16 -10.89 -15.07
N ASP A 188 3.93 -11.99 -15.10
CA ASP A 188 5.15 -12.20 -15.89
C ASP A 188 5.05 -11.98 -17.41
N ASP A 189 3.83 -11.99 -17.95
CA ASP A 189 3.58 -11.99 -19.38
C ASP A 189 3.07 -10.62 -19.87
N VAL A 190 4.03 -9.72 -20.10
CA VAL A 190 3.92 -8.52 -20.96
C VAL A 190 3.18 -7.32 -20.36
N ILE A 191 3.96 -6.39 -19.81
CA ILE A 191 3.51 -5.06 -19.38
C ILE A 191 3.70 -4.08 -20.54
N GLU A 192 2.90 -4.24 -21.59
CA GLU A 192 2.70 -3.14 -22.54
C GLU A 192 1.70 -2.17 -21.90
N GLY A 193 2.20 -1.00 -21.49
CA GLY A 193 1.40 0.17 -21.18
C GLY A 193 1.34 0.56 -19.70
N SER A 194 2.00 -0.13 -18.76
CA SER A 194 1.96 0.27 -17.33
C SER A 194 2.89 1.47 -17.07
N ILE A 195 2.27 2.62 -16.89
CA ILE A 195 2.94 3.91 -16.70
C ILE A 195 2.60 4.44 -15.31
N PHE A 196 3.63 4.67 -14.48
CA PHE A 196 3.45 5.22 -13.14
C PHE A 196 3.93 6.66 -13.04
N GLN A 197 3.07 7.54 -12.53
CA GLN A 197 3.39 8.93 -12.23
C GLN A 197 3.27 9.14 -10.72
N ILE A 198 4.40 8.95 -10.03
CA ILE A 198 4.47 8.96 -8.57
C ILE A 198 5.16 10.24 -8.13
N GLU A 199 4.38 11.23 -7.69
CA GLU A 199 4.93 12.54 -7.33
C GLU A 199 4.38 13.15 -6.06
N ASP A 200 5.20 14.00 -5.45
CA ASP A 200 4.82 14.81 -4.30
C ASP A 200 4.33 14.00 -3.08
N ASN A 201 4.56 12.70 -3.00
CA ASN A 201 4.19 11.89 -1.85
C ASN A 201 5.22 12.03 -0.70
N VAL A 202 4.76 11.77 0.52
CA VAL A 202 5.61 11.71 1.71
C VAL A 202 5.47 10.35 2.38
N TYR A 203 6.61 9.69 2.58
CA TYR A 203 6.80 8.40 3.20
C TYR A 203 7.54 8.62 4.52
N LEU A 204 6.84 8.52 5.64
CA LEU A 204 7.30 9.04 6.93
C LEU A 204 7.22 8.00 8.03
N GLU A 205 8.25 7.95 8.88
CA GLU A 205 8.23 7.14 10.11
C GLU A 205 7.85 5.67 9.84
N GLY A 206 8.38 5.05 8.78
CA GLY A 206 8.17 3.62 8.57
C GLY A 206 8.67 2.80 9.75
N GLY A 207 8.03 1.67 10.05
CA GLY A 207 8.40 0.82 11.19
C GLY A 207 7.56 -0.46 11.23
N SER A 208 7.89 -1.42 12.10
CA SER A 208 7.19 -2.70 12.20
C SER A 208 5.71 -2.56 12.59
N SER A 209 4.84 -3.42 12.06
CA SER A 209 3.54 -3.69 12.67
C SER A 209 3.76 -4.56 13.90
N GLU A 210 2.92 -4.41 14.93
CA GLU A 210 3.14 -5.11 16.21
C GLU A 210 3.19 -6.63 16.00
N GLY A 211 4.37 -7.23 16.15
CA GLY A 211 4.58 -8.68 16.00
C GLY A 211 5.03 -9.15 14.60
N PHE A 212 5.08 -8.28 13.59
CA PHE A 212 5.51 -8.64 12.23
C PHE A 212 6.76 -7.87 11.81
N THR A 213 7.84 -8.63 11.60
CA THR A 213 9.19 -8.06 11.38
C THR A 213 9.74 -8.25 9.97
N ASN A 214 8.92 -8.73 9.02
CA ASN A 214 9.41 -9.08 7.69
C ASN A 214 9.61 -7.86 6.79
N SER A 215 8.81 -6.80 6.95
CA SER A 215 8.97 -5.55 6.18
C SER A 215 9.52 -4.36 6.98
N ASP A 216 9.51 -4.38 8.32
CA ASP A 216 10.31 -3.55 9.26
C ASP A 216 10.65 -2.08 8.84
N GLY A 217 9.71 -1.37 8.23
CA GLY A 217 9.92 -0.01 7.72
C GLY A 217 10.60 0.04 6.35
N LEU A 218 10.25 -0.86 5.43
CA LEU A 218 10.60 -0.76 4.01
C LEU A 218 9.95 0.51 3.45
N GLY A 219 10.72 1.28 2.67
CA GLY A 219 10.23 2.52 2.08
C GLY A 219 9.32 2.21 0.91
N VAL A 220 9.86 2.28 -0.30
CA VAL A 220 9.11 2.04 -1.55
C VAL A 220 9.78 0.95 -2.38
N SER A 221 8.99 0.04 -2.92
CA SER A 221 9.43 -0.91 -3.96
C SER A 221 8.80 -0.57 -5.30
N ILE A 222 9.60 -0.67 -6.36
CA ILE A 222 9.21 -0.41 -7.74
C ILE A 222 9.72 -1.57 -8.60
N SER A 223 8.84 -2.27 -9.29
CA SER A 223 9.17 -3.33 -10.26
C SER A 223 8.25 -3.19 -11.46
N ASP A 224 8.52 -3.81 -12.61
CA ASP A 224 7.47 -4.06 -13.61
C ASP A 224 6.71 -2.81 -14.13
N ILE A 225 7.47 -1.82 -14.59
CA ILE A 225 6.96 -0.54 -15.11
C ILE A 225 7.58 -0.26 -16.48
N GLU A 226 6.77 0.15 -17.45
CA GLU A 226 7.23 0.46 -18.81
C GLU A 226 7.73 1.91 -18.95
N GLY A 227 7.23 2.81 -18.10
CA GLY A 227 7.68 4.20 -18.06
C GLY A 227 7.01 5.03 -16.98
N GLY A 228 7.39 6.31 -16.95
CA GLY A 228 6.87 7.30 -16.01
C GLY A 228 7.94 7.79 -15.06
N TYR A 229 7.56 8.15 -13.84
CA TYR A 229 8.47 8.80 -12.92
C TYR A 229 8.13 8.63 -11.43
N PHE A 230 9.16 8.76 -10.60
CA PHE A 230 9.12 8.93 -9.15
C PHE A 230 9.80 10.28 -8.81
N LYS A 231 9.01 11.35 -8.63
CA LYS A 231 9.53 12.72 -8.48
C LYS A 231 9.09 13.45 -7.23
N ASN A 232 9.98 14.31 -6.71
CA ASN A 232 9.65 15.20 -5.59
C ASN A 232 9.10 14.49 -4.36
N ASN A 233 9.37 13.19 -4.19
CA ASN A 233 8.90 12.44 -3.03
C ASN A 233 9.88 12.60 -1.87
N ILE A 234 9.38 12.45 -0.64
CA ILE A 234 10.20 12.46 0.57
C ILE A 234 10.08 11.10 1.25
N ILE A 235 11.20 10.43 1.50
CA ILE A 235 11.29 9.19 2.30
C ILE A 235 12.12 9.50 3.54
N ALA A 236 11.47 9.68 4.69
CA ALA A 236 12.13 10.27 5.84
C ALA A 236 11.82 9.63 7.20
N ASN A 237 12.81 9.74 8.09
CA ASN A 237 12.62 9.64 9.53
C ASN A 237 12.03 8.30 10.01
N ARG A 238 12.50 7.17 9.45
CA ARG A 238 12.10 5.82 9.86
C ARG A 238 12.19 5.65 11.39
N VAL A 239 11.21 4.97 11.98
CA VAL A 239 11.15 4.66 13.41
C VAL A 239 11.32 3.15 13.62
N ASN A 240 11.93 2.74 14.74
CA ASN A 240 12.04 1.33 15.15
C ASN A 240 12.56 0.37 14.06
N ALA A 241 13.87 0.14 14.01
CA ALA A 241 14.48 -0.79 13.08
C ALA A 241 15.19 -1.93 13.83
N GLN A 242 14.62 -3.13 13.84
CA GLN A 242 15.39 -4.34 14.16
C GLN A 242 16.14 -4.84 12.92
N LYS A 243 15.53 -4.70 11.74
CA LYS A 243 16.17 -4.88 10.43
C LYS A 243 16.44 -3.56 9.74
N ILE A 244 17.33 -3.57 8.74
CA ILE A 244 17.61 -2.42 7.88
C ILE A 244 17.06 -2.71 6.47
N PRO A 245 15.74 -2.51 6.23
CA PRO A 245 15.18 -2.63 4.90
C PRO A 245 15.57 -1.43 4.02
N TYR A 246 15.34 -1.56 2.71
CA TYR A 246 15.61 -0.53 1.72
C TYR A 246 14.76 0.73 1.95
N ALA A 247 15.33 1.88 1.62
CA ALA A 247 14.58 3.12 1.48
C ALA A 247 13.80 3.13 0.16
N LEU A 248 14.46 2.70 -0.91
CA LEU A 248 13.86 2.57 -2.23
C LEU A 248 14.50 1.36 -2.93
N SER A 249 13.69 0.41 -3.37
CA SER A 249 14.11 -0.71 -4.21
C SER A 249 13.56 -0.53 -5.61
N ILE A 250 14.43 -0.66 -6.61
CA ILE A 250 14.04 -0.62 -8.02
C ILE A 250 14.47 -1.92 -8.67
N ASN A 251 13.49 -2.59 -9.27
CA ASN A 251 13.62 -3.79 -10.07
C ASN A 251 14.32 -4.93 -9.30
N THR A 252 13.92 -5.16 -8.04
CA THR A 252 14.54 -6.18 -7.17
C THR A 252 13.87 -7.56 -7.24
N ASP A 253 12.79 -7.65 -8.00
CA ASP A 253 12.06 -8.90 -8.22
C ASP A 253 12.72 -9.63 -9.40
N ASN A 254 12.80 -10.96 -9.35
CA ASN A 254 13.54 -11.73 -10.36
C ASN A 254 12.69 -12.13 -11.58
N GLU A 255 11.42 -11.73 -11.58
CA GLU A 255 10.37 -12.13 -12.50
C GLU A 255 9.72 -10.87 -13.09
N GLY A 256 8.95 -10.99 -14.17
CA GLY A 256 8.30 -9.84 -14.83
C GLY A 256 9.04 -9.16 -16.00
N ALA A 257 8.54 -7.98 -16.39
CA ALA A 257 9.02 -7.16 -17.50
C ALA A 257 10.11 -6.15 -17.07
N GLY A 258 10.29 -5.99 -15.75
CA GLY A 258 11.27 -5.11 -15.15
C GLY A 258 10.93 -3.63 -15.30
N VAL A 259 11.89 -2.74 -15.01
CA VAL A 259 11.69 -1.29 -14.99
C VAL A 259 12.35 -0.62 -16.19
N ASN A 260 11.55 0.06 -17.01
CA ASN A 260 11.94 0.66 -18.27
C ASN A 260 11.53 2.13 -18.33
N ASN A 261 12.32 2.98 -19.02
CA ASN A 261 12.03 4.39 -19.30
C ASN A 261 11.51 5.20 -18.09
N PHE A 262 12.11 4.97 -16.92
CA PHE A 262 11.62 5.49 -15.66
C PHE A 262 12.56 6.55 -15.09
N GLU A 263 12.01 7.66 -14.62
CA GLU A 263 12.78 8.76 -14.06
C GLU A 263 12.59 8.86 -12.55
N VAL A 264 13.69 8.78 -11.79
CA VAL A 264 13.75 9.00 -10.35
C VAL A 264 14.44 10.33 -10.11
N ASP A 265 13.66 11.38 -9.88
CA ASP A 265 14.17 12.75 -9.89
C ASP A 265 13.74 13.61 -8.70
N SER A 266 14.65 14.43 -8.19
CA SER A 266 14.35 15.47 -7.20
C SER A 266 13.73 14.93 -5.88
N ASN A 267 14.02 13.67 -5.52
CA ASN A 267 13.53 13.07 -4.28
C ASN A 267 14.47 13.34 -3.12
N VAL A 268 13.93 13.36 -1.89
CA VAL A 268 14.71 13.45 -0.65
C VAL A 268 14.57 12.15 0.13
N ILE A 269 15.70 11.51 0.43
CA ILE A 269 15.75 10.34 1.32
C ILE A 269 16.59 10.72 2.53
N TYR A 270 15.95 10.84 3.69
CA TYR A 270 16.57 11.39 4.88
C TYR A 270 16.40 10.49 6.09
N ARG A 271 17.51 10.05 6.70
CA ARG A 271 17.49 9.30 7.97
C ARG A 271 16.53 8.10 7.91
N TRP A 272 16.47 7.43 6.75
CA TRP A 272 15.70 6.20 6.63
C TRP A 272 16.46 5.02 7.24
N GLY A 273 17.79 5.02 7.13
CA GLY A 273 18.64 4.02 7.74
C GLY A 273 18.91 2.80 6.88
N GLY A 274 18.39 2.73 5.65
CA GLY A 274 18.72 1.71 4.65
C GLY A 274 18.93 2.30 3.25
N PRO A 275 19.52 1.53 2.31
CA PRO A 275 19.97 2.04 1.03
C PRO A 275 18.83 2.21 0.02
N VAL A 276 19.09 3.01 -1.01
CA VAL A 276 18.49 2.85 -2.34
C VAL A 276 19.18 1.71 -3.05
N VAL A 277 18.45 0.82 -3.71
CA VAL A 277 19.01 -0.33 -4.42
C VAL A 277 18.46 -0.43 -5.82
N PHE A 278 19.35 -0.69 -6.78
CA PHE A 278 19.00 -1.03 -8.16
C PHE A 278 19.39 -2.48 -8.45
N GLN A 279 18.56 -3.18 -9.20
CA GLN A 279 18.85 -4.52 -9.70
C GLN A 279 18.54 -4.62 -11.20
N ARG A 280 19.26 -5.49 -11.91
CA ARG A 280 19.07 -5.70 -13.37
C ARG A 280 18.04 -6.76 -13.71
N VAL A 281 17.70 -7.62 -12.76
CA VAL A 281 16.83 -8.78 -12.99
C VAL A 281 15.39 -8.33 -12.76
N PRO A 282 14.42 -8.70 -13.62
CA PRO A 282 14.62 -9.34 -14.93
C PRO A 282 15.19 -8.37 -15.98
N GLN A 283 14.83 -7.08 -15.93
CA GLN A 283 15.35 -6.05 -16.83
C GLN A 283 15.29 -4.64 -16.21
N LEU A 284 16.38 -3.88 -16.34
CA LEU A 284 16.38 -2.42 -16.14
C LEU A 284 16.80 -1.77 -17.46
N SER A 285 16.09 -0.74 -17.93
CA SER A 285 16.50 0.00 -19.13
C SER A 285 16.08 1.46 -19.13
N ALA A 286 16.93 2.33 -19.69
CA ALA A 286 16.70 3.76 -19.81
C ALA A 286 16.23 4.44 -18.50
N MET A 287 16.68 3.94 -17.34
CA MET A 287 16.36 4.53 -16.04
C MET A 287 17.26 5.75 -15.78
N THR A 288 16.69 6.81 -15.24
CA THR A 288 17.47 7.99 -14.82
C THR A 288 17.29 8.20 -13.33
N PHE A 289 18.39 8.44 -12.62
CA PHE A 289 18.40 8.78 -11.21
C PHE A 289 19.15 10.10 -11.03
N SER A 290 18.39 11.19 -10.91
CA SER A 290 18.95 12.54 -10.94
C SER A 290 18.41 13.49 -9.89
N ASN A 291 19.22 14.49 -9.52
CA ASN A 291 18.82 15.56 -8.61
C ASN A 291 18.29 15.07 -7.24
N ASN A 292 18.57 13.83 -6.86
CA ASN A 292 18.08 13.25 -5.60
C ASN A 292 19.03 13.64 -4.45
N THR A 293 18.47 13.84 -3.26
CA THR A 293 19.24 14.15 -2.05
C THR A 293 19.12 13.01 -1.05
N LEU A 294 20.22 12.28 -0.84
CA LEU A 294 20.31 11.14 0.07
C LEU A 294 21.16 11.52 1.27
N VAL A 295 20.55 11.52 2.45
CA VAL A 295 21.20 11.97 3.69
C VAL A 295 20.97 10.96 4.79
N ASP A 296 22.06 10.42 5.32
CA ASP A 296 22.02 9.59 6.51
C ASP A 296 22.89 10.18 7.64
N PRO A 297 22.28 10.95 8.56
CA PRO A 297 23.00 11.58 9.66
C PRO A 297 23.40 10.58 10.77
N ASN A 298 22.96 9.32 10.70
CA ASN A 298 23.22 8.31 11.73
C ASN A 298 24.42 7.42 11.41
N GLY A 299 24.93 7.46 10.19
CA GLY A 299 26.11 6.69 9.77
C GLY A 299 25.83 5.20 9.62
N VAL A 300 24.62 4.82 9.20
CA VAL A 300 24.34 3.47 8.70
C VAL A 300 25.13 3.22 7.42
N LYS A 301 25.40 1.93 7.14
CA LYS A 301 26.13 1.55 5.93
C LYS A 301 25.20 1.60 4.71
N HIS A 302 25.71 2.26 3.69
CA HIS A 302 25.25 2.43 2.31
C HIS A 302 23.98 3.28 2.17
N MET A 303 24.11 4.36 1.42
CA MET A 303 22.99 5.18 0.96
C MET A 303 22.46 4.68 -0.38
N LEU A 304 23.35 4.15 -1.23
CA LEU A 304 22.99 3.68 -2.56
C LEU A 304 23.79 2.43 -2.94
N HIS A 305 23.12 1.45 -3.54
CA HIS A 305 23.74 0.31 -4.21
C HIS A 305 23.61 0.49 -5.72
N PRO A 306 24.61 1.09 -6.38
CA PRO A 306 24.58 1.26 -7.83
C PRO A 306 24.83 -0.08 -8.55
N LEU A 307 24.41 -0.15 -9.80
CA LEU A 307 24.87 -1.20 -10.72
C LEU A 307 26.30 -0.92 -11.18
N PRO A 308 27.01 -1.90 -11.78
CA PRO A 308 28.41 -1.73 -12.16
C PRO A 308 28.72 -0.51 -13.00
N ALA A 309 29.90 0.08 -12.80
CA ALA A 309 30.34 1.24 -13.57
C ALA A 309 30.32 0.97 -15.08
N GLY A 310 29.79 1.93 -15.86
CA GLY A 310 29.69 1.83 -17.32
C GLY A 310 28.49 1.01 -17.83
N ASP A 311 27.60 0.57 -16.95
CA ASP A 311 26.30 0.02 -17.30
C ASP A 311 25.43 1.05 -18.04
N ASP A 312 24.83 0.65 -19.15
CA ASP A 312 24.03 1.47 -20.04
C ASP A 312 22.51 1.38 -19.77
N SER A 313 22.10 0.52 -18.83
CA SER A 313 20.69 0.40 -18.41
C SER A 313 20.16 1.61 -17.65
N TYR A 314 21.05 2.42 -17.07
CA TYR A 314 20.67 3.57 -16.26
C TYR A 314 21.70 4.70 -16.33
N SER A 315 21.33 5.87 -15.83
CA SER A 315 22.24 7.00 -15.65
C SER A 315 22.04 7.69 -14.31
N LEU A 316 23.14 8.23 -13.78
CA LEU A 316 23.21 8.96 -12.53
C LEU A 316 23.66 10.39 -12.82
N SER A 317 22.99 11.39 -12.24
CA SER A 317 23.48 12.77 -12.36
C SER A 317 22.94 13.76 -11.32
N ASN A 318 23.80 14.67 -10.87
CA ASN A 318 23.47 15.80 -9.99
C ASN A 318 22.84 15.40 -8.66
N ASN A 319 23.11 14.18 -8.18
CA ASN A 319 22.63 13.72 -6.89
C ASN A 319 23.52 14.26 -5.77
N GLN A 320 22.91 14.54 -4.63
CA GLN A 320 23.58 14.96 -3.41
C GLN A 320 23.56 13.82 -2.39
N TYR A 321 24.71 13.52 -1.80
CA TYR A 321 24.90 12.45 -0.85
C TYR A 321 25.57 12.98 0.42
N TYR A 322 25.10 12.59 1.59
CA TYR A 322 25.78 12.89 2.83
C TYR A 322 25.54 11.81 3.89
N SER A 323 26.62 11.23 4.42
CA SER A 323 26.54 10.37 5.61
C SER A 323 27.60 10.72 6.64
N THR A 324 27.33 10.44 7.91
CA THR A 324 28.37 10.47 8.96
C THR A 324 29.19 9.18 9.00
N ALA A 325 28.85 8.16 8.21
CA ALA A 325 29.66 6.96 8.03
C ALA A 325 31.00 7.30 7.35
N SER A 326 32.04 6.50 7.58
CA SER A 326 33.34 6.70 6.94
C SER A 326 33.27 6.48 5.42
N ASP A 327 33.80 7.42 4.65
CA ASP A 327 33.92 7.36 3.19
C ASP A 327 34.71 6.13 2.67
N SER A 328 35.62 5.58 3.48
CA SER A 328 36.53 4.50 3.07
C SER A 328 35.87 3.11 2.95
N GLY A 329 34.55 3.01 3.09
CA GLY A 329 33.82 1.74 2.87
C GLY A 329 32.40 1.72 3.42
N GLY A 330 31.54 2.65 2.99
CA GLY A 330 30.20 2.68 3.56
C GLY A 330 29.16 3.64 2.99
N TRP A 331 29.44 4.44 1.96
CA TRP A 331 28.39 5.27 1.33
C TRP A 331 27.74 4.54 0.16
N PHE A 332 28.54 3.79 -0.60
CA PHE A 332 28.13 3.09 -1.79
C PHE A 332 28.62 1.66 -1.77
N LYS A 333 27.77 0.74 -2.20
CA LYS A 333 28.14 -0.66 -2.42
C LYS A 333 27.64 -1.09 -3.78
N GLU A 334 28.55 -1.32 -4.72
CA GLU A 334 28.17 -1.88 -6.01
C GLU A 334 27.44 -3.22 -5.81
N LEU A 335 26.34 -3.40 -6.53
CA LEU A 335 25.62 -4.66 -6.56
C LEU A 335 26.59 -5.78 -6.97
N GLY A 336 26.85 -6.74 -6.08
CA GLY A 336 27.83 -7.80 -6.32
C GLY A 336 29.12 -7.74 -5.48
N GLN A 337 29.17 -6.91 -4.43
CA GLN A 337 30.04 -7.01 -3.23
C GLN A 337 31.13 -5.94 -3.05
N THR A 338 31.40 -5.06 -4.00
CA THR A 338 32.50 -4.08 -3.86
C THR A 338 32.03 -2.78 -3.21
N GLU A 339 32.61 -2.44 -2.05
CA GLU A 339 32.48 -1.10 -1.45
C GLU A 339 33.13 -0.06 -2.37
N VAL A 340 32.44 1.06 -2.60
CA VAL A 340 32.92 2.14 -3.49
C VAL A 340 33.18 3.39 -2.67
N THR A 341 34.39 3.93 -2.78
CA THR A 341 34.75 5.19 -2.11
C THR A 341 34.08 6.38 -2.81
N THR A 342 33.91 7.51 -2.13
CA THR A 342 33.38 8.74 -2.74
C THR A 342 34.21 9.22 -3.93
N ALA A 343 35.54 9.06 -3.86
CA ALA A 343 36.45 9.38 -4.96
C ALA A 343 36.28 8.45 -6.18
N ASP A 344 36.16 7.14 -5.95
CA ASP A 344 35.93 6.17 -7.04
C ASP A 344 34.52 6.29 -7.63
N TYR A 345 33.53 6.63 -6.79
CA TYR A 345 32.16 6.87 -7.22
C TYR A 345 32.09 8.06 -8.18
N LEU A 346 32.71 9.19 -7.80
CA LEU A 346 32.80 10.39 -8.63
C LEU A 346 33.55 10.13 -9.95
N ALA A 347 34.59 9.29 -9.93
CA ALA A 347 35.38 9.01 -11.12
C ALA A 347 34.68 8.07 -12.11
N ASN A 348 33.91 7.09 -11.62
CA ASN A 348 33.46 5.96 -12.45
C ASN A 348 31.93 5.82 -12.60
N TYR A 349 31.14 6.41 -11.70
CA TYR A 349 29.67 6.25 -11.69
C TYR A 349 28.96 7.58 -11.97
N GLU A 350 29.26 8.62 -11.19
CA GLU A 350 28.57 9.90 -11.30
C GLU A 350 29.53 11.09 -11.11
N PRO A 351 30.13 11.61 -12.19
CA PRO A 351 31.03 12.78 -12.12
C PRO A 351 30.39 14.09 -11.65
N THR A 352 29.06 14.14 -11.58
CA THR A 352 28.30 15.31 -11.12
C THR A 352 27.77 15.16 -9.69
N ALA A 353 28.12 14.10 -8.98
CA ALA A 353 27.70 13.88 -7.60
C ALA A 353 28.24 14.98 -6.66
N ASN A 354 27.43 15.39 -5.70
CA ASN A 354 27.80 16.32 -4.64
C ASN A 354 27.83 15.59 -3.28
N PHE A 355 28.93 15.70 -2.53
CA PHE A 355 29.08 15.09 -1.20
C PHE A 355 28.98 16.09 -0.04
N GLU A 356 28.64 17.34 -0.33
CA GLU A 356 28.44 18.36 0.70
C GLU A 356 27.17 18.08 1.51
N LYS A 357 27.25 18.32 2.82
CA LYS A 357 26.09 18.23 3.70
C LYS A 357 25.05 19.29 3.29
N PRO A 358 23.81 18.92 2.94
CA PRO A 358 22.76 19.91 2.70
C PRO A 358 22.37 20.62 4.00
N SER A 359 21.99 21.89 3.88
CA SER A 359 21.46 22.68 4.99
C SER A 359 19.93 22.71 4.88
N PHE A 360 19.24 21.98 5.74
CA PHE A 360 17.78 21.92 5.80
C PHE A 360 17.26 22.73 6.98
N ILE A 361 16.10 23.40 6.83
CA ILE A 361 15.46 24.20 7.90
C ILE A 361 15.20 23.35 9.15
N ASP A 362 14.48 22.24 8.98
CA ASP A 362 14.17 21.28 10.05
C ASP A 362 13.80 19.91 9.45
N PRO A 363 14.80 19.09 9.06
CA PRO A 363 14.54 17.79 8.46
C PRO A 363 14.05 16.76 9.49
N THR A 364 13.92 17.15 10.76
CA THR A 364 13.50 16.25 11.85
C THR A 364 11.99 16.27 12.12
N ARG A 365 11.22 17.04 11.33
CA ARG A 365 9.76 17.05 11.38
C ARG A 365 9.18 15.64 11.20
N THR A 366 8.16 15.34 12.01
CA THR A 366 7.44 14.06 12.08
C THR A 366 5.93 14.27 12.16
N SER A 367 5.14 13.20 12.01
CA SER A 367 3.69 13.22 12.27
C SER A 367 3.38 13.68 13.69
N LEU A 368 4.19 13.31 14.68
CA LEU A 368 4.01 13.74 16.07
C LEU A 368 4.30 15.24 16.27
N SER A 369 5.31 15.78 15.60
CA SER A 369 5.57 17.22 15.65
C SER A 369 4.45 18.03 14.97
N TYR A 370 3.85 17.49 13.90
CA TYR A 370 2.67 18.07 13.28
C TYR A 370 1.43 17.98 14.18
N ALA A 371 1.22 16.82 14.83
CA ALA A 371 0.17 16.63 15.81
C ALA A 371 0.26 17.70 16.92
N ALA A 372 1.46 17.96 17.43
CA ALA A 372 1.71 18.99 18.43
C ALA A 372 1.40 20.41 17.92
N LYS A 373 1.69 20.73 16.65
CA LYS A 373 1.29 21.99 16.00
C LYS A 373 -0.22 22.20 16.02
N LEU A 374 -0.99 21.11 15.87
CA LEU A 374 -2.46 21.13 15.93
C LEU A 374 -3.03 21.05 17.36
N GLY A 375 -2.16 20.96 18.39
CA GLY A 375 -2.57 20.86 19.79
C GLY A 375 -2.86 19.43 20.28
N PHE A 376 -2.56 18.41 19.48
CA PHE A 376 -2.61 17.02 19.91
C PHE A 376 -1.34 16.63 20.69
N THR A 377 -1.48 15.72 21.64
CA THR A 377 -0.37 15.30 22.52
C THR A 377 0.28 13.99 22.10
N ASN A 378 -0.35 13.23 21.21
CA ASN A 378 0.15 11.96 20.71
C ASN A 378 -0.42 11.62 19.32
N TYR A 379 0.12 10.57 18.71
CA TYR A 379 -0.25 10.10 17.38
C TYR A 379 -1.70 9.59 17.30
N GLU A 380 -2.19 8.90 18.33
CA GLU A 380 -3.56 8.36 18.33
C GLU A 380 -4.62 9.45 18.31
N GLN A 381 -4.35 10.63 18.92
CA GLN A 381 -5.24 11.78 18.80
C GLN A 381 -5.30 12.34 17.38
N LEU A 382 -4.18 12.33 16.66
CA LEU A 382 -4.13 12.73 15.25
C LEU A 382 -4.88 11.73 14.37
N VAL A 383 -4.67 10.43 14.59
CA VAL A 383 -5.43 9.34 13.93
C VAL A 383 -6.93 9.50 14.17
N GLY A 384 -7.35 9.72 15.42
CA GLY A 384 -8.75 9.94 15.75
C GLY A 384 -9.34 11.17 15.06
N ALA A 385 -8.54 12.22 14.86
CA ALA A 385 -8.95 13.40 14.10
C ALA A 385 -9.08 13.12 12.61
N TRP A 386 -8.18 12.33 12.01
CA TRP A 386 -8.31 11.86 10.63
C TRP A 386 -9.55 11.00 10.42
N ALA A 387 -9.78 10.03 11.31
CA ALA A 387 -10.98 9.17 11.29
C ALA A 387 -12.28 9.93 11.51
N GLY A 388 -12.23 11.11 12.13
CA GLY A 388 -13.37 11.98 12.40
C GLY A 388 -13.63 13.04 11.33
N GLN A 389 -12.84 13.08 10.25
CA GLN A 389 -13.15 13.94 9.12
C GLN A 389 -14.46 13.50 8.46
N SER A 390 -15.26 14.48 8.05
CA SER A 390 -16.46 14.27 7.24
C SER A 390 -16.68 15.48 6.33
N GLN A 391 -17.55 15.39 5.33
CA GLN A 391 -17.90 16.50 4.46
C GLN A 391 -18.45 17.71 5.25
N GLY A 392 -19.20 17.44 6.33
CA GLY A 392 -19.78 18.48 7.19
C GLY A 392 -18.80 19.13 8.16
N THR A 393 -17.66 18.48 8.42
CA THR A 393 -16.66 18.90 9.42
C THR A 393 -15.24 18.90 8.86
N TRP A 394 -15.09 19.05 7.55
CA TRP A 394 -13.80 18.96 6.86
C TRP A 394 -12.82 20.00 7.37
N ASN A 395 -11.62 19.55 7.74
CA ASN A 395 -10.56 20.42 8.20
C ASN A 395 -9.35 20.28 7.28
N ALA A 396 -9.02 21.36 6.57
CA ALA A 396 -7.87 21.39 5.67
C ALA A 396 -6.55 21.04 6.38
N ASP A 397 -6.41 21.38 7.66
CA ASP A 397 -5.22 21.07 8.46
C ASP A 397 -5.07 19.57 8.78
N LEU A 398 -6.11 18.75 8.54
CA LEU A 398 -6.08 17.30 8.74
C LEU A 398 -5.90 16.52 7.44
N THR A 399 -5.67 17.19 6.31
CA THR A 399 -5.40 16.52 5.02
C THR A 399 -3.97 15.98 4.90
N ALA A 400 -3.74 15.03 3.98
CA ALA A 400 -2.40 14.58 3.61
C ALA A 400 -1.54 15.76 3.16
N HIS A 401 -2.09 16.60 2.26
CA HIS A 401 -1.43 17.79 1.74
C HIS A 401 -0.88 18.70 2.86
N ALA A 402 -1.69 19.02 3.86
CA ALA A 402 -1.27 19.93 4.93
C ALA A 402 -0.10 19.38 5.77
N LEU A 403 -0.08 18.07 6.01
CA LEU A 403 1.05 17.43 6.68
C LEU A 403 2.26 17.32 5.74
N ASN A 404 2.05 16.98 4.47
CA ASN A 404 3.10 16.89 3.46
C ASN A 404 3.84 18.22 3.32
N GLU A 405 3.12 19.34 3.20
CA GLU A 405 3.69 20.69 3.15
C GLU A 405 4.50 21.00 4.42
N TYR A 406 3.97 20.65 5.60
CA TYR A 406 4.72 20.80 6.84
C TYR A 406 6.02 19.98 6.82
N ILE A 407 6.04 18.77 6.27
CA ILE A 407 7.29 18.00 6.15
C ILE A 407 8.23 18.64 5.12
N ARG A 408 7.72 19.03 3.95
CA ARG A 408 8.48 19.66 2.85
C ARG A 408 9.17 20.94 3.26
N GLU A 409 8.49 21.81 4.00
CA GLU A 409 9.06 23.01 4.61
C GLU A 409 10.31 22.70 5.47
N GLY A 410 10.36 21.51 6.11
CA GLY A 410 11.52 21.06 6.86
C GLY A 410 12.75 20.77 6.00
N PHE A 411 12.56 20.44 4.73
CA PHE A 411 13.61 20.11 3.76
C PHE A 411 13.97 21.24 2.80
N GLN A 412 13.37 22.42 2.95
CA GLN A 412 13.83 23.61 2.23
C GLN A 412 15.26 23.97 2.64
N ALA A 413 16.01 24.57 1.71
CA ALA A 413 17.36 25.03 1.98
C ALA A 413 17.35 26.15 3.02
N ASP A 414 18.14 26.01 4.08
CA ASP A 414 18.35 27.07 5.07
C ASP A 414 19.26 28.16 4.47
N GLU A 415 18.66 29.16 3.83
CA GLU A 415 19.38 30.25 3.13
C GLU A 415 20.05 31.27 4.06
N VAL A 416 20.19 31.00 5.37
CA VAL A 416 20.88 31.91 6.30
C VAL A 416 22.38 31.99 5.96
N GLY A 417 22.72 32.88 5.00
CA GLY A 417 24.09 33.26 4.65
C GLY A 417 24.47 33.24 3.17
N LEU A 418 23.58 32.84 2.26
CA LEU A 418 23.86 32.86 0.81
C LEU A 418 22.89 33.81 0.10
N THR A 419 23.43 34.68 -0.75
CA THR A 419 22.61 35.51 -1.66
C THR A 419 21.71 34.60 -2.50
N PRO A 420 20.41 34.95 -2.69
CA PRO A 420 19.46 34.06 -3.34
C PRO A 420 19.98 33.60 -4.70
N LEU A 421 19.92 32.30 -4.95
CA LEU A 421 20.00 31.80 -6.31
C LEU A 421 18.84 32.42 -7.10
N PRO A 422 19.06 32.77 -8.39
CA PRO A 422 17.98 33.26 -9.22
C PRO A 422 16.85 32.23 -9.19
N ALA A 423 15.62 32.70 -8.93
CA ALA A 423 14.43 31.87 -8.91
C ALA A 423 14.44 30.93 -10.13
N PRO A 424 14.01 29.67 -9.98
CA PRO A 424 13.80 28.78 -11.11
C PRO A 424 13.01 29.56 -12.17
N SER A 425 13.50 29.59 -13.41
CA SER A 425 12.73 30.15 -14.51
C SER A 425 11.39 29.43 -14.51
N GLU A 426 10.30 30.16 -14.30
CA GLU A 426 8.96 29.60 -14.36
C GLU A 426 8.86 28.73 -15.61
N PRO A 427 8.43 27.46 -15.50
CA PRO A 427 8.18 26.66 -16.67
C PRO A 427 7.24 27.47 -17.55
N SER A 428 7.65 27.70 -18.80
CA SER A 428 6.81 28.35 -19.79
C SER A 428 5.45 27.68 -19.73
N SER A 429 4.41 28.47 -19.43
CA SER A 429 3.03 28.03 -19.27
C SER A 429 2.55 27.32 -20.54
N SER A 430 2.90 26.05 -20.67
CA SER A 430 2.16 25.09 -21.46
C SER A 430 0.85 24.95 -20.71
N SER A 431 -0.21 25.50 -21.30
CA SER A 431 -1.56 25.47 -20.76
C SER A 431 -2.02 24.01 -20.62
N PHE A 432 -1.69 23.39 -19.50
CA PHE A 432 -2.39 22.23 -19.01
C PHE A 432 -3.78 22.74 -18.63
N VAL A 433 -4.77 22.43 -19.47
CA VAL A 433 -6.17 22.61 -19.12
C VAL A 433 -6.44 21.50 -18.10
N PRO A 434 -6.69 21.81 -16.81
CA PRO A 434 -7.17 20.79 -15.90
C PRO A 434 -8.43 20.20 -16.53
N THR A 435 -8.47 18.88 -16.67
CA THR A 435 -9.70 18.15 -16.96
C THR A 435 -10.76 18.70 -16.00
N PRO A 436 -11.94 19.13 -16.49
CA PRO A 436 -12.84 19.94 -15.69
C PRO A 436 -13.15 19.21 -14.38
N SER A 437 -12.95 19.91 -13.26
CA SER A 437 -13.65 19.58 -12.03
C SER A 437 -15.11 19.37 -12.43
N PHE A 438 -15.64 18.16 -12.27
CA PHE A 438 -17.02 17.90 -12.62
C PHE A 438 -17.88 18.75 -11.68
N ALA A 439 -18.27 19.94 -12.14
CA ALA A 439 -19.33 20.69 -11.52
C ALA A 439 -20.57 19.81 -11.66
N PRO A 440 -21.24 19.44 -10.55
CA PRO A 440 -22.45 18.64 -10.64
C PRO A 440 -23.41 19.36 -11.61
N SER A 441 -23.82 18.68 -12.68
CA SER A 441 -24.69 19.25 -13.71
C SER A 441 -25.94 19.87 -13.07
N ALA A 442 -26.57 20.85 -13.71
CA ALA A 442 -27.70 21.59 -13.12
C ALA A 442 -28.89 20.70 -12.65
N THR A 443 -28.94 19.43 -13.08
CA THR A 443 -29.83 18.37 -12.61
C THR A 443 -29.55 17.86 -11.18
N TRP A 444 -28.34 18.07 -10.64
CA TRP A 444 -27.95 17.59 -9.31
C TRP A 444 -28.61 18.37 -8.18
N LYS A 445 -28.76 19.71 -8.31
CA LYS A 445 -29.38 20.53 -7.26
C LYS A 445 -30.85 20.15 -7.02
N SER A 446 -31.55 19.65 -8.04
CA SER A 446 -32.93 19.18 -7.88
C SER A 446 -33.06 17.78 -7.29
N PHE A 447 -32.00 16.96 -7.29
CA PHE A 447 -32.06 15.58 -6.79
C PHE A 447 -31.80 15.52 -5.27
N VAL A 448 -30.87 16.33 -4.76
CA VAL A 448 -30.59 16.44 -3.31
C VAL A 448 -31.81 16.94 -2.52
N ASP A 449 -32.62 17.83 -3.12
CA ASP A 449 -33.88 18.30 -2.53
C ASP A 449 -34.99 17.23 -2.50
N SER A 450 -34.78 16.05 -3.11
CA SER A 450 -35.77 14.97 -3.23
C SER A 450 -35.35 13.64 -2.57
N ALA A 451 -34.15 13.56 -2.00
CA ALA A 451 -33.66 12.36 -1.34
C ALA A 451 -34.51 12.05 -0.09
N THR A 452 -35.17 10.89 -0.10
CA THR A 452 -35.94 10.40 1.05
C THR A 452 -34.98 9.72 2.01
N VAL A 453 -34.74 10.32 3.17
CA VAL A 453 -33.96 9.73 4.27
C VAL A 453 -34.77 8.58 4.88
N TYR A 454 -34.26 7.35 4.78
CA TYR A 454 -34.80 6.22 5.53
C TYR A 454 -33.97 6.02 6.80
N THR A 455 -34.50 6.44 7.94
CA THR A 455 -33.93 6.08 9.25
C THR A 455 -34.51 4.72 9.65
N VAL A 456 -33.68 3.66 9.61
CA VAL A 456 -34.06 2.36 10.17
C VAL A 456 -33.59 2.29 11.61
N SER A 457 -34.46 2.65 12.55
CA SER A 457 -34.24 2.42 13.98
C SER A 457 -34.64 0.99 14.33
N HIS A 458 -33.69 0.16 14.77
CA HIS A 458 -33.99 -1.15 15.34
C HIS A 458 -34.46 -1.01 16.79
N PRO A 459 -35.48 -1.75 17.24
CA PRO A 459 -35.88 -1.76 18.65
C PRO A 459 -34.82 -2.43 19.51
N GLU A 460 -34.53 -1.84 20.68
CA GLU A 460 -33.65 -2.41 21.69
C GLU A 460 -34.04 -3.86 22.02
N ILE A 461 -33.12 -4.80 21.83
CA ILE A 461 -33.28 -6.16 22.35
C ILE A 461 -32.90 -6.12 23.83
N THR A 462 -33.91 -6.00 24.69
CA THR A 462 -33.75 -6.20 26.14
C THR A 462 -33.36 -7.64 26.43
N SER A 463 -32.26 -7.79 27.18
CA SER A 463 -31.66 -9.04 27.63
C SER A 463 -32.64 -9.97 28.35
N SER A 464 -32.79 -11.20 27.84
CA SER A 464 -33.29 -12.34 28.60
C SER A 464 -32.45 -13.58 28.32
N VAL A 465 -31.20 -13.58 28.81
CA VAL A 465 -30.38 -14.79 28.95
C VAL A 465 -29.89 -14.84 30.38
N GLN A 466 -30.80 -15.23 31.28
CA GLN A 466 -30.48 -15.52 32.67
C GLN A 466 -31.39 -16.64 33.17
N SER A 467 -31.28 -17.84 32.59
CA SER A 467 -31.69 -19.10 33.22
C SER A 467 -31.45 -20.29 32.29
N GLN A 468 -30.20 -20.76 32.10
CA GLN A 468 -29.89 -22.17 31.75
C GLN A 468 -28.40 -22.46 31.97
N VAL A 469 -27.88 -22.20 33.18
CA VAL A 469 -26.61 -22.80 33.65
C VAL A 469 -26.77 -23.16 35.13
N GLU A 470 -27.71 -24.05 35.42
CA GLU A 470 -27.72 -24.83 36.66
C GLU A 470 -28.25 -26.22 36.29
N GLN A 471 -27.32 -27.16 36.06
CA GLN A 471 -27.39 -28.60 36.37
C GLN A 471 -26.39 -29.38 35.50
N SER A 472 -25.18 -29.56 36.00
CA SER A 472 -24.59 -30.91 36.11
C SER A 472 -23.34 -30.86 37.00
N GLU A 473 -23.40 -31.71 38.02
CA GLU A 473 -22.46 -31.94 39.11
C GLU A 473 -21.09 -32.44 38.61
N VAL A 474 -19.98 -31.93 39.14
CA VAL A 474 -19.17 -32.53 40.22
C VAL A 474 -18.82 -34.01 40.01
N VAL A 475 -17.60 -34.27 39.53
CA VAL A 475 -16.76 -35.39 39.99
C VAL A 475 -15.33 -34.88 40.18
N GLN A 476 -14.86 -34.91 41.44
CA GLN A 476 -13.45 -34.77 41.86
C GLN A 476 -12.63 -35.96 41.28
N SER A 477 -11.34 -35.93 41.02
CA SER A 477 -10.27 -35.59 41.96
C SER A 477 -8.88 -35.89 41.35
N GLN A 478 -7.85 -35.14 41.77
CA GLN A 478 -6.40 -35.47 41.86
C GLN A 478 -5.64 -35.76 40.55
N GLY A 479 -4.39 -35.35 40.33
CA GLY A 479 -3.40 -34.66 41.13
C GLY A 479 -2.02 -34.82 40.45
N GLU A 480 -1.26 -33.73 40.42
CA GLU A 480 0.22 -33.62 40.30
C GLU A 480 0.93 -33.84 38.93
N PRO A 481 2.11 -33.20 38.74
CA PRO A 481 2.63 -32.72 37.45
C PRO A 481 3.95 -33.42 37.02
N MET A 482 4.39 -33.22 35.78
CA MET A 482 5.79 -33.36 35.30
C MET A 482 5.91 -32.56 33.99
N GLU A 483 6.76 -31.54 33.92
CA GLU A 483 8.23 -31.52 33.73
C GLU A 483 8.64 -31.55 32.25
N GLU A 484 9.64 -30.70 31.99
CA GLU A 484 10.35 -30.40 30.75
C GLU A 484 11.00 -31.67 30.15
N ASP A 485 11.17 -31.75 28.83
CA ASP A 485 12.51 -31.88 28.24
C ASP A 485 12.54 -31.85 26.70
N GLU A 486 13.57 -31.14 26.27
CA GLU A 486 14.43 -31.15 25.08
C GLU A 486 14.11 -31.97 23.80
N VAL A 487 14.19 -31.23 22.67
CA VAL A 487 15.10 -31.44 21.52
C VAL A 487 15.55 -32.88 21.17
N SER A 488 15.23 -33.31 19.94
CA SER A 488 16.21 -34.04 19.11
C SER A 488 15.92 -33.91 17.61
N TYR A 489 17.01 -33.66 16.88
CA TYR A 489 17.16 -33.73 15.43
C TYR A 489 17.00 -35.18 14.92
N LEU A 490 16.42 -35.37 13.74
CA LEU A 490 16.74 -36.49 12.85
C LEU A 490 16.50 -36.10 11.38
N GLN A 491 17.60 -36.02 10.63
CA GLN A 491 17.65 -36.22 9.19
C GLN A 491 17.40 -37.71 8.87
N LEU A 492 16.80 -38.00 7.71
CA LEU A 492 17.37 -38.87 6.67
C LEU A 492 16.38 -39.04 5.49
N ASP A 493 16.84 -38.57 4.34
CA ASP A 493 16.92 -39.20 3.01
C ASP A 493 15.78 -40.08 2.43
N ASP A 494 15.46 -39.71 1.18
CA ASP A 494 15.19 -40.53 -0.01
C ASP A 494 14.46 -41.87 0.14
N GLU A 495 13.29 -41.98 -0.52
CA GLU A 495 13.09 -43.03 -1.52
C GLU A 495 11.90 -42.72 -2.45
N VAL A 496 12.22 -42.63 -3.74
CA VAL A 496 11.29 -42.63 -4.87
C VAL A 496 10.90 -44.09 -5.14
N SER A 497 9.60 -44.41 -5.15
CA SER A 497 9.08 -45.51 -5.99
C SER A 497 7.57 -45.40 -6.25
N GLU A 498 7.27 -45.37 -7.55
CA GLU A 498 6.18 -46.05 -8.27
C GLU A 498 4.86 -46.38 -7.53
N ILE A 499 3.76 -45.80 -8.03
CA ILE A 499 2.45 -46.47 -8.05
C ILE A 499 1.84 -46.30 -9.44
N GLU A 500 1.67 -47.44 -10.12
CA GLU A 500 0.90 -47.66 -11.35
C GLU A 500 -0.61 -47.60 -11.11
N ASP A 501 -1.32 -47.19 -12.17
CA ASP A 501 -2.66 -47.58 -12.63
C ASP A 501 -3.87 -47.52 -11.68
N LEU A 502 -4.93 -46.83 -12.14
CA LEU A 502 -6.34 -47.29 -12.21
C LEU A 502 -7.20 -46.24 -13.00
N PRO A 503 -8.40 -46.60 -13.52
CA PRO A 503 -8.70 -46.52 -14.96
C PRO A 503 -9.70 -45.42 -15.39
N GLU A 504 -9.75 -45.20 -16.70
CA GLU A 504 -10.76 -44.42 -17.44
C GLU A 504 -12.20 -44.93 -17.21
N ALA A 505 -13.13 -43.99 -16.97
CA ALA A 505 -14.56 -44.21 -17.17
C ALA A 505 -15.26 -42.94 -17.71
N SER A 506 -15.56 -43.01 -19.02
CA SER A 506 -16.72 -42.49 -19.76
C SER A 506 -17.29 -41.08 -19.50
N LEU A 507 -17.16 -40.26 -20.55
CA LEU A 507 -17.97 -39.09 -20.91
C LEU A 507 -19.47 -39.41 -21.10
N LEU A 508 -20.37 -38.65 -20.46
CA LEU A 508 -21.47 -37.87 -21.07
C LEU A 508 -22.38 -37.26 -19.98
N ASN A 509 -22.33 -35.94 -19.74
CA ASN A 509 -23.40 -35.00 -20.14
C ASN A 509 -22.99 -33.56 -19.81
N THR A 510 -23.15 -32.69 -20.79
CA THR A 510 -22.57 -31.35 -20.91
C THR A 510 -23.49 -30.22 -20.44
N GLN A 511 -22.85 -29.09 -20.11
CA GLN A 511 -23.36 -27.71 -20.04
C GLN A 511 -23.79 -27.17 -18.67
N THR A 512 -22.81 -26.99 -17.77
CA THR A 512 -22.77 -25.87 -16.78
C THR A 512 -21.41 -25.65 -16.11
N SER A 513 -20.37 -26.44 -16.40
CA SER A 513 -19.17 -26.52 -15.55
C SER A 513 -17.97 -25.63 -15.95
N THR A 514 -18.00 -24.91 -17.07
CA THR A 514 -16.78 -24.21 -17.54
C THR A 514 -16.43 -22.97 -16.70
N GLN A 515 -17.42 -22.26 -16.15
CA GLN A 515 -17.17 -21.08 -15.28
C GLN A 515 -16.76 -21.48 -13.85
N GLN A 516 -17.32 -22.55 -13.29
CA GLN A 516 -16.91 -23.04 -11.96
C GLN A 516 -15.52 -23.69 -12.00
N GLN A 517 -15.17 -24.37 -13.09
CA GLN A 517 -13.84 -24.96 -13.25
C GLN A 517 -12.76 -23.86 -13.36
N GLN A 518 -13.00 -22.80 -14.15
CA GLN A 518 -12.09 -21.64 -14.22
C GLN A 518 -11.92 -20.93 -12.87
N GLN A 519 -12.99 -20.81 -12.08
CA GLN A 519 -12.93 -20.15 -10.77
C GLN A 519 -12.18 -20.98 -9.72
N VAL A 520 -12.27 -22.31 -9.78
CA VAL A 520 -11.51 -23.23 -8.91
C VAL A 520 -10.04 -23.29 -9.33
N ASP A 521 -9.75 -23.27 -10.64
CA ASP A 521 -8.38 -23.28 -11.15
C ASP A 521 -7.63 -21.97 -10.85
N ILE A 522 -8.32 -20.81 -10.84
CA ILE A 522 -7.73 -19.51 -10.44
C ILE A 522 -7.45 -19.47 -8.93
N GLN A 523 -8.38 -19.93 -8.08
CA GLN A 523 -8.15 -19.99 -6.63
C GLN A 523 -7.03 -20.97 -6.24
N ALA A 524 -6.89 -22.07 -6.99
CA ALA A 524 -5.77 -23.00 -6.82
C ALA A 524 -4.44 -22.39 -7.27
N LEU A 525 -4.43 -21.59 -8.34
CA LEU A 525 -3.25 -20.83 -8.77
C LEU A 525 -2.85 -19.79 -7.71
N ASP A 526 -3.80 -19.01 -7.18
CA ASP A 526 -3.52 -17.99 -6.16
C ASP A 526 -2.91 -18.61 -4.88
N GLN A 527 -3.35 -19.81 -4.48
CA GLN A 527 -2.77 -20.53 -3.34
C GLN A 527 -1.37 -21.08 -3.61
N VAL A 528 -1.09 -21.53 -4.84
CA VAL A 528 0.25 -21.99 -5.25
C VAL A 528 1.21 -20.80 -5.36
N MET A 529 0.74 -19.66 -5.87
CA MET A 529 1.52 -18.42 -5.97
C MET A 529 1.82 -17.83 -4.60
N ALA A 530 0.86 -17.84 -3.66
CA ALA A 530 1.10 -17.42 -2.28
C ALA A 530 2.19 -18.26 -1.58
N GLY A 531 2.29 -19.56 -1.91
CA GLY A 531 3.36 -20.42 -1.41
C GLY A 531 4.75 -20.14 -2.01
N LEU A 532 4.81 -19.64 -3.25
CA LEU A 532 6.06 -19.21 -3.90
C LEU A 532 6.52 -17.84 -3.39
N GLU A 533 5.60 -16.90 -3.17
CA GLU A 533 5.88 -15.59 -2.57
C GLU A 533 6.47 -15.71 -1.15
N GLU A 534 5.98 -16.66 -0.34
CA GLU A 534 6.53 -16.94 1.00
C GLU A 534 7.97 -17.49 0.96
N SER A 535 8.35 -18.15 -0.14
CA SER A 535 9.72 -18.66 -0.35
C SER A 535 10.69 -17.59 -0.87
N LEU A 536 10.19 -16.51 -1.46
CA LEU A 536 11.01 -15.41 -1.99
C LEU A 536 11.22 -14.28 -0.96
N LEU A 537 10.32 -14.18 0.03
CA LEU A 537 10.40 -13.22 1.14
C LEU A 537 11.18 -13.73 2.37
N ARG A 538 11.52 -15.03 2.43
CA ARG A 538 12.44 -15.62 3.42
C ARG A 538 13.86 -15.64 2.88
#